data_AF-A0A3A1U3S0-F1
#
_entry.id   AF-A0A3A1U3S0-F1
#
_cell.length_a   1.000
_cell.length_b   1.000
_cell.length_c   1.000
_cell.angle_alpha   90.00
_cell.angle_beta   90.00
_cell.angle_gamma   90.00
#
_symmetry.space_group_name_H-M   'P 1'
#
loop_
_entity.id
_entity.type
_entity.pdbx_description
1 polymer ?
#
loop_
_entity_poly.entity_id
_entity_poly.type
_entity_poly.pdbx_seq_one_letter_code
_entity_poly.pdbx_strand_id
1 'polypeptide(L)'
;MPALRLESEEYVEVAPDTSIDELLAFVEAHHRVDGRAGQPAQGLRVQFDEPLPAHLLRAIGDAVEAFPEVEVYACGRADADLAWTALMPRVRHLSLSTARTESFAPLADLVDLRALSLPETLSRRPSLAPLAALAALEELGIAGHERGFEVVADLPALRHLGLYASRVADFEALAGHPALEAFSFGFGRVRDLAPLARVPHLRALRFWRVSRFEDEHAEALGDLAGLESLALADQPRITDLAPLTRAPAPTLRSLELDGLHGLRSAAFLAGLPALEELLVLDSGAVPDTLTTSTLRP
;
A
#
# COMPACT_ATOMS: atom_id res chain seq x y z
N MET A 1 -34.12 10.05 -12.89
CA MET A 1 -32.85 9.60 -13.53
C MET A 1 -32.13 8.82 -12.45
N PRO A 2 -31.50 7.66 -12.74
CA PRO A 2 -30.86 6.90 -11.67
C PRO A 2 -29.70 7.75 -11.12
N ALA A 3 -29.70 7.94 -9.80
CA ALA A 3 -28.73 8.74 -9.06
C ALA A 3 -27.42 7.97 -8.81
N LEU A 4 -27.41 6.67 -9.09
CA LEU A 4 -26.19 5.88 -9.18
C LEU A 4 -25.44 6.19 -10.48
N ARG A 5 -24.25 6.76 -10.36
CA ARG A 5 -23.29 6.78 -11.47
C ARG A 5 -22.50 5.50 -11.41
N LEU A 6 -22.96 4.52 -12.19
CA LEU A 6 -22.22 3.30 -12.44
C LEU A 6 -21.09 3.63 -13.40
N GLU A 7 -19.86 3.47 -12.93
CA GLU A 7 -18.68 3.78 -13.72
C GLU A 7 -17.93 2.50 -14.11
N SER A 8 -17.99 1.43 -13.28
CA SER A 8 -17.56 0.07 -13.65
C SER A 8 -18.17 -1.00 -12.74
N GLU A 9 -17.93 -2.29 -13.03
CA GLU A 9 -18.24 -3.39 -12.10
C GLU A 9 -17.33 -3.39 -10.86
N GLU A 10 -16.26 -2.59 -10.86
CA GLU A 10 -15.28 -2.49 -9.79
C GLU A 10 -15.65 -1.42 -8.75
N TYR A 11 -16.45 -0.41 -9.13
CA TYR A 11 -16.90 0.61 -8.20
C TYR A 11 -18.25 1.27 -8.52
N VAL A 12 -18.88 1.81 -7.48
CA VAL A 12 -20.15 2.52 -7.54
C VAL A 12 -20.05 3.87 -6.83
N GLU A 13 -20.46 4.94 -7.50
CA GLU A 13 -20.57 6.28 -6.90
C GLU A 13 -21.96 6.48 -6.28
N VAL A 14 -21.99 6.80 -4.98
CA VAL A 14 -23.20 7.10 -4.22
C VAL A 14 -23.36 8.61 -4.09
N ALA A 15 -24.46 9.12 -4.62
CA ALA A 15 -24.86 10.51 -4.51
C ALA A 15 -25.90 10.71 -3.39
N PRO A 16 -26.09 11.94 -2.89
CA PRO A 16 -27.07 12.22 -1.83
C PRO A 16 -28.53 11.83 -2.16
N ASP A 17 -28.88 11.70 -3.43
CA ASP A 17 -30.21 11.32 -3.94
C ASP A 17 -30.29 9.84 -4.40
N THR A 18 -29.23 9.05 -4.18
CA THR A 18 -29.22 7.61 -4.45
C THR A 18 -30.35 6.90 -3.69
N SER A 19 -31.06 5.99 -4.35
CA SER A 19 -32.04 5.14 -3.70
C SER A 19 -31.34 4.04 -2.90
N ILE A 20 -31.78 3.80 -1.66
CA ILE A 20 -31.28 2.69 -0.82
C ILE A 20 -31.47 1.35 -1.53
N ASP A 21 -32.65 1.12 -2.11
CA ASP A 21 -32.97 -0.15 -2.76
C ASP A 21 -32.06 -0.40 -3.97
N GLU A 22 -31.73 0.66 -4.72
CA GLU A 22 -30.82 0.56 -5.87
C GLU A 22 -29.38 0.29 -5.42
N LEU A 23 -28.91 0.96 -4.35
CA LEU A 23 -27.59 0.74 -3.77
C LEU A 23 -27.44 -0.71 -3.28
N LEU A 24 -28.38 -1.18 -2.46
CA LEU A 24 -28.31 -2.52 -1.87
C LEU A 24 -28.39 -3.62 -2.94
N ALA A 25 -29.30 -3.48 -3.91
CA ALA A 25 -29.39 -4.42 -5.02
C ALA A 25 -28.10 -4.46 -5.86
N PHE A 26 -27.45 -3.30 -6.06
CA PHE A 26 -26.19 -3.25 -6.78
C PHE A 26 -25.05 -3.93 -6.00
N VAL A 27 -24.91 -3.62 -4.71
CA VAL A 27 -23.88 -4.23 -3.87
C VAL A 27 -24.07 -5.75 -3.80
N GLU A 28 -25.30 -6.23 -3.57
CA GLU A 28 -25.60 -7.67 -3.53
C GLU A 28 -25.17 -8.39 -4.82
N ALA A 29 -25.41 -7.76 -5.97
CA ALA A 29 -25.06 -8.32 -7.27
C ALA A 29 -23.55 -8.28 -7.59
N HIS A 30 -22.79 -7.32 -7.04
CA HIS A 30 -21.41 -7.03 -7.49
C HIS A 30 -20.36 -7.00 -6.37
N HIS A 31 -20.72 -7.31 -5.12
CA HIS A 31 -19.81 -7.27 -3.97
C HIS A 31 -18.47 -8.01 -4.18
N ARG A 32 -18.42 -8.98 -5.10
CA ARG A 32 -17.20 -9.66 -5.54
C ARG A 32 -16.91 -9.33 -6.99
N VAL A 33 -15.67 -8.92 -7.25
CA VAL A 33 -15.13 -8.77 -8.59
C VAL A 33 -14.16 -9.92 -8.83
N ASP A 34 -14.43 -10.72 -9.87
CA ASP A 34 -13.52 -11.79 -10.27
C ASP A 34 -12.15 -11.21 -10.62
N GLY A 35 -11.11 -11.73 -9.96
CA GLY A 35 -9.73 -11.30 -10.21
C GLY A 35 -9.30 -11.59 -11.64
N ARG A 36 -8.55 -10.67 -12.25
CA ARG A 36 -7.84 -10.97 -13.51
C ARG A 36 -6.81 -12.06 -13.26
N ALA A 37 -6.48 -12.86 -14.29
CA ALA A 37 -5.48 -13.93 -14.16
C ALA A 37 -4.18 -13.40 -13.52
N GLY A 38 -3.86 -13.88 -12.32
CA GLY A 38 -2.68 -13.45 -11.56
C GLY A 38 -2.90 -12.34 -10.51
N GLN A 39 -4.13 -11.84 -10.31
CA GLN A 39 -4.48 -10.90 -9.24
C GLN A 39 -5.54 -11.49 -8.29
N PRO A 40 -5.47 -11.21 -6.99
CA PRO A 40 -6.52 -11.61 -6.05
C PRO A 40 -7.85 -10.92 -6.43
N ALA A 41 -8.97 -11.62 -6.21
CA ALA A 41 -10.29 -11.03 -6.33
C ALA A 41 -10.40 -9.82 -5.38
N GLN A 42 -10.93 -8.71 -5.88
CA GLN A 42 -11.15 -7.50 -5.09
C GLN A 42 -12.64 -7.36 -4.76
N GLY A 43 -12.94 -6.78 -3.61
CA GLY A 43 -14.32 -6.41 -3.30
C GLY A 43 -14.76 -5.19 -4.10
N LEU A 44 -16.07 -5.04 -4.28
CA LEU A 44 -16.66 -3.83 -4.83
C LEU A 44 -16.24 -2.60 -4.02
N ARG A 45 -15.90 -1.49 -4.69
CA ARG A 45 -15.74 -0.19 -4.04
C ARG A 45 -17.02 0.62 -4.05
N VAL A 46 -17.53 0.97 -2.88
CA VAL A 46 -18.59 1.97 -2.70
C VAL A 46 -17.95 3.32 -2.42
N GLN A 47 -18.12 4.27 -3.33
CA GLN A 47 -17.48 5.58 -3.32
C GLN A 47 -18.48 6.70 -3.07
N PHE A 48 -18.05 7.75 -2.37
CA PHE A 48 -18.77 9.03 -2.32
C PHE A 48 -17.80 10.22 -2.22
N ASP A 49 -18.05 11.26 -3.00
CA ASP A 49 -17.22 12.46 -3.07
C ASP A 49 -17.77 13.68 -2.30
N GLU A 50 -18.94 13.55 -1.69
CA GLU A 50 -19.61 14.60 -0.93
C GLU A 50 -20.38 14.06 0.28
N PRO A 51 -20.77 14.91 1.24
CA PRO A 51 -21.49 14.47 2.43
C PRO A 51 -22.81 13.77 2.07
N LEU A 52 -22.97 12.54 2.57
CA LEU A 52 -24.18 11.76 2.37
C LEU A 52 -25.17 11.91 3.53
N PRO A 53 -26.49 11.83 3.28
CA PRO A 53 -27.47 11.80 4.35
C PRO A 53 -27.33 10.53 5.19
N ALA A 54 -27.64 10.63 6.49
CA ALA A 54 -27.41 9.55 7.45
C ALA A 54 -28.10 8.22 7.09
N HIS A 55 -29.22 8.24 6.36
CA HIS A 55 -29.89 7.00 5.94
C HIS A 55 -29.10 6.25 4.86
N LEU A 56 -28.41 6.96 3.96
CA LEU A 56 -27.52 6.34 2.98
C LEU A 56 -26.25 5.82 3.64
N LEU A 57 -25.65 6.58 4.55
CA LEU A 57 -24.48 6.11 5.32
C LEU A 57 -24.80 4.83 6.11
N ARG A 58 -26.00 4.73 6.71
CA ARG A 58 -26.47 3.50 7.36
C ARG A 58 -26.66 2.36 6.35
N ALA A 59 -27.23 2.62 5.19
CA ALA A 59 -27.39 1.60 4.15
C ALA A 59 -26.03 1.06 3.67
N ILE A 60 -25.01 1.92 3.52
CA ILE A 60 -23.65 1.46 3.23
C ILE A 60 -23.09 0.67 4.43
N GLY A 61 -23.37 1.11 5.66
CA GLY A 61 -23.01 0.39 6.89
C GLY A 61 -23.58 -1.03 6.94
N ASP A 62 -24.87 -1.19 6.66
CA ASP A 62 -25.56 -2.48 6.56
C ASP A 62 -24.96 -3.34 5.44
N ALA A 63 -24.62 -2.72 4.30
CA ALA A 63 -24.02 -3.41 3.16
C ALA A 63 -22.63 -3.96 3.47
N VAL A 64 -21.74 -3.19 4.12
CA VAL A 64 -20.39 -3.68 4.49
C VAL A 64 -20.43 -4.68 5.64
N GLU A 65 -21.49 -4.67 6.46
CA GLU A 65 -21.72 -5.73 7.45
C GLU A 65 -22.15 -7.04 6.77
N ALA A 66 -23.02 -6.97 5.76
CA ALA A 66 -23.45 -8.13 4.98
C ALA A 66 -22.36 -8.67 4.03
N PHE A 67 -21.54 -7.78 3.47
CA PHE A 67 -20.51 -8.06 2.48
C PHE A 67 -19.17 -7.43 2.89
N PRO A 68 -18.42 -8.08 3.81
CA PRO A 68 -17.22 -7.48 4.40
C PRO A 68 -16.05 -7.24 3.44
N GLU A 69 -16.10 -7.81 2.24
CA GLU A 69 -15.14 -7.53 1.15
C GLU A 69 -15.32 -6.13 0.55
N VAL A 70 -16.50 -5.52 0.68
CA VAL A 70 -16.79 -4.21 0.10
C VAL A 70 -15.89 -3.14 0.71
N GLU A 71 -15.22 -2.37 -0.16
CA GLU A 71 -14.42 -1.21 0.20
C GLU A 71 -15.30 0.04 0.29
N VAL A 72 -15.16 0.80 1.38
CA VAL A 72 -15.70 2.16 1.48
C VAL A 72 -14.61 3.13 1.07
N TYR A 73 -14.89 3.95 0.06
CA TYR A 73 -13.96 4.98 -0.41
C TYR A 73 -14.57 6.37 -0.32
N ALA A 74 -14.13 7.14 0.68
CA ALA A 74 -14.55 8.54 0.84
C ALA A 74 -13.52 9.45 0.17
N CYS A 75 -13.96 10.28 -0.77
CA CYS A 75 -13.08 11.16 -1.52
C CYS A 75 -13.62 12.61 -1.58
N GLY A 76 -12.89 13.49 -2.26
CA GLY A 76 -13.35 14.84 -2.55
C GLY A 76 -13.71 15.67 -1.29
N ARG A 77 -14.99 16.04 -1.20
CA ARG A 77 -15.60 16.86 -0.14
C ARG A 77 -16.34 16.06 0.93
N ALA A 78 -16.19 14.73 0.98
CA ALA A 78 -16.72 13.95 2.09
C ALA A 78 -16.29 14.54 3.46
N ASP A 79 -17.14 14.36 4.49
CA ASP A 79 -16.98 15.05 5.77
C ASP A 79 -15.61 14.81 6.40
N ALA A 80 -14.92 15.92 6.67
CA ALA A 80 -13.51 15.94 7.09
C ALA A 80 -13.27 15.49 8.54
N ASP A 81 -14.33 15.35 9.35
CA ASP A 81 -14.25 14.90 10.73
C ASP A 81 -14.40 13.38 10.88
N LEU A 82 -14.72 12.67 9.78
CA LEU A 82 -14.98 11.24 9.72
C LEU A 82 -16.11 10.76 10.67
N ALA A 83 -17.00 11.64 11.13
CA ALA A 83 -18.07 11.27 12.07
C ALA A 83 -19.03 10.19 11.51
N TRP A 84 -19.15 10.13 10.18
CA TRP A 84 -19.93 9.12 9.48
C TRP A 84 -19.45 7.68 9.73
N THR A 85 -18.17 7.48 10.07
CA THR A 85 -17.62 6.15 10.36
C THR A 85 -18.31 5.44 11.53
N ALA A 86 -18.91 6.21 12.46
CA ALA A 86 -19.70 5.67 13.57
C ALA A 86 -20.97 4.92 13.11
N LEU A 87 -21.43 5.14 11.87
CA LEU A 87 -22.56 4.43 11.27
C LEU A 87 -22.13 3.12 10.58
N MET A 88 -20.84 2.81 10.57
CA MET A 88 -20.25 1.70 9.81
C MET A 88 -19.19 0.95 10.64
N PRO A 89 -19.46 0.58 11.91
CA PRO A 89 -18.45 0.08 12.84
C PRO A 89 -17.82 -1.27 12.42
N ARG A 90 -18.44 -1.97 11.47
CA ARG A 90 -18.01 -3.27 10.95
C ARG A 90 -17.20 -3.20 9.65
N VAL A 91 -16.92 -1.99 9.15
CA VAL A 91 -16.15 -1.81 7.91
C VAL A 91 -14.78 -2.47 8.04
N ARG A 92 -14.39 -3.25 7.02
CA ARG A 92 -13.09 -3.93 6.96
C ARG A 92 -12.11 -3.29 6.00
N HIS A 93 -12.59 -2.63 4.96
CA HIS A 93 -11.77 -2.01 3.92
C HIS A 93 -12.19 -0.56 3.78
N LEU A 94 -11.29 0.36 4.13
CA LEU A 94 -11.55 1.80 4.14
C LEU A 94 -10.42 2.54 3.43
N SER A 95 -10.77 3.31 2.41
CA SER A 95 -9.85 4.24 1.76
C SER A 95 -10.36 5.66 1.89
N LEU A 96 -9.45 6.56 2.24
CA LEU A 96 -9.72 7.98 2.35
C LEU A 96 -8.88 8.73 1.30
N SER A 97 -9.52 9.58 0.50
CA SER A 97 -8.86 10.52 -0.41
C SER A 97 -9.38 11.94 -0.19
N THR A 98 -9.54 12.30 1.09
CA THR A 98 -10.03 13.59 1.55
C THR A 98 -8.89 14.42 2.12
N ALA A 99 -8.31 15.29 1.29
CA ALA A 99 -7.18 16.15 1.69
C ALA A 99 -7.55 17.13 2.84
N ARG A 100 -8.84 17.31 3.13
CA ARG A 100 -9.34 18.20 4.17
C ARG A 100 -9.50 17.55 5.54
N THR A 101 -9.23 16.25 5.67
CA THR A 101 -9.39 15.54 6.96
C THR A 101 -8.66 16.26 8.08
N GLU A 102 -9.37 16.53 9.18
CA GLU A 102 -8.84 17.28 10.31
C GLU A 102 -8.40 16.38 11.47
N SER A 103 -8.98 15.17 11.56
CA SER A 103 -8.70 14.21 12.61
C SER A 103 -8.94 12.78 12.13
N PHE A 104 -8.09 11.86 12.57
CA PHE A 104 -8.29 10.41 12.41
C PHE A 104 -8.86 9.75 13.68
N ALA A 105 -9.25 10.52 14.69
CA ALA A 105 -9.72 9.98 15.97
C ALA A 105 -10.85 8.95 15.84
N PRO A 106 -11.87 9.13 14.98
CA PRO A 106 -12.94 8.13 14.83
C PRO A 106 -12.48 6.76 14.34
N LEU A 107 -11.30 6.67 13.70
CA LEU A 107 -10.78 5.38 13.23
C LEU A 107 -10.49 4.41 14.38
N ALA A 108 -10.26 4.90 15.60
CA ALA A 108 -9.99 4.03 16.76
C ALA A 108 -11.15 3.08 17.09
N ASP A 109 -12.38 3.40 16.69
CA ASP A 109 -13.56 2.58 16.95
C ASP A 109 -13.78 1.48 15.89
N LEU A 110 -13.05 1.52 14.78
CA LEU A 110 -13.20 0.59 13.65
C LEU A 110 -12.32 -0.66 13.82
N VAL A 111 -12.49 -1.35 14.94
CA VAL A 111 -11.62 -2.46 15.38
C VAL A 111 -11.62 -3.70 14.45
N ASP A 112 -12.59 -3.79 13.55
CA ASP A 112 -12.68 -4.86 12.54
C ASP A 112 -11.94 -4.52 11.23
N LEU A 113 -11.34 -3.32 11.11
CA LEU A 113 -10.57 -2.91 9.93
C LEU A 113 -9.43 -3.89 9.61
N ARG A 114 -9.34 -4.24 8.33
CA ARG A 114 -8.33 -5.12 7.72
C ARG A 114 -7.44 -4.37 6.74
N ALA A 115 -8.00 -3.45 5.97
CA ALA A 115 -7.26 -2.59 5.07
C ALA A 115 -7.64 -1.12 5.27
N LEU A 116 -6.61 -0.27 5.36
CA LEU A 116 -6.77 1.17 5.54
C LEU A 116 -5.82 1.93 4.62
N SER A 117 -6.35 2.89 3.85
CA SER A 117 -5.54 3.86 3.10
C SER A 117 -5.81 5.28 3.57
N LEU A 118 -4.76 5.97 4.02
CA LEU A 118 -4.80 7.34 4.51
C LEU A 118 -4.13 8.31 3.52
N PRO A 119 -4.78 9.42 3.17
CA PRO A 119 -4.27 10.36 2.18
C PRO A 119 -3.31 11.36 2.81
N GLU A 120 -2.54 12.04 1.97
CA GLU A 120 -1.91 13.29 2.37
C GLU A 120 -3.01 14.32 2.66
N THR A 121 -2.88 15.00 3.80
CA THR A 121 -3.81 16.05 4.22
C THR A 121 -3.18 17.43 4.07
N LEU A 122 -3.99 18.44 3.77
CA LEU A 122 -3.57 19.83 3.63
C LEU A 122 -2.97 20.39 4.94
N SER A 123 -3.38 19.85 6.08
CA SER A 123 -2.84 20.19 7.39
C SER A 123 -2.07 19.01 7.98
N ARG A 124 -1.04 19.30 8.78
CA ARG A 124 -0.28 18.29 9.54
C ARG A 124 -0.89 17.99 10.92
N ARG A 125 -2.19 18.29 11.10
CA ARG A 125 -2.91 18.15 12.38
C ARG A 125 -3.36 16.71 12.68
N PRO A 126 -3.87 15.94 11.71
CA PRO A 126 -4.28 14.57 11.96
C PRO A 126 -3.13 13.76 12.55
N SER A 127 -3.41 13.04 13.64
CA SER A 127 -2.44 12.15 14.29
C SER A 127 -2.73 10.71 13.89
N LEU A 128 -1.68 9.92 13.71
CA LEU A 128 -1.78 8.47 13.47
C LEU A 128 -1.99 7.65 14.76
N ALA A 129 -1.96 8.27 15.95
CA ALA A 129 -2.15 7.57 17.22
C ALA A 129 -3.43 6.69 17.32
N PRO A 130 -4.59 7.07 16.73
CA PRO A 130 -5.79 6.22 16.72
C PRO A 130 -5.57 4.84 16.10
N LEU A 131 -4.58 4.67 15.22
CA LEU A 131 -4.32 3.40 14.55
C LEU A 131 -3.88 2.30 15.53
N ALA A 132 -3.34 2.64 16.71
CA ALA A 132 -2.94 1.67 17.73
C ALA A 132 -4.10 0.79 18.23
N ALA A 133 -5.36 1.21 18.03
CA ALA A 133 -6.53 0.40 18.36
C ALA A 133 -6.84 -0.69 17.32
N LEU A 134 -6.24 -0.63 16.13
CA LEU A 134 -6.58 -1.47 14.98
C LEU A 134 -5.78 -2.77 14.96
N ALA A 135 -5.94 -3.60 16.00
CA ALA A 135 -5.19 -4.85 16.15
C ALA A 135 -5.43 -5.88 15.03
N ALA A 136 -6.52 -5.73 14.26
CA ALA A 136 -6.89 -6.59 13.15
C ALA A 136 -6.36 -6.12 11.79
N LEU A 137 -5.70 -4.95 11.73
CA LEU A 137 -5.26 -4.32 10.47
C LEU A 137 -4.13 -5.11 9.83
N GLU A 138 -4.34 -5.53 8.59
CA GLU A 138 -3.42 -6.36 7.80
C GLU A 138 -2.73 -5.56 6.69
N GLU A 139 -3.38 -4.51 6.19
CA GLU A 139 -2.88 -3.64 5.12
C GLU A 139 -3.02 -2.17 5.49
N LEU A 140 -1.94 -1.41 5.35
CA LEU A 140 -1.90 0.01 5.67
C LEU A 140 -1.16 0.81 4.60
N GLY A 141 -1.86 1.75 3.99
CA GLY A 141 -1.30 2.79 3.13
C GLY A 141 -1.32 4.14 3.85
N ILE A 142 -0.18 4.85 3.86
CA ILE A 142 -0.09 6.20 4.42
C ILE A 142 0.60 7.11 3.42
N ALA A 143 -0.03 8.23 3.09
CA ALA A 143 0.55 9.28 2.27
C ALA A 143 0.79 10.57 3.08
N GLY A 144 2.01 11.13 3.03
CA GLY A 144 2.30 12.48 3.53
C GLY A 144 2.32 12.67 5.05
N HIS A 145 2.22 11.62 5.86
CA HIS A 145 2.24 11.71 7.33
C HIS A 145 3.60 11.32 7.91
N GLU A 146 4.45 12.32 8.16
CA GLU A 146 5.82 12.13 8.68
C GLU A 146 5.87 11.86 10.21
N ARG A 147 4.81 12.16 10.97
CA ARG A 147 4.79 12.06 12.45
C ARG A 147 3.89 10.92 12.92
N GLY A 148 4.32 10.24 13.98
CA GLY A 148 3.54 9.14 14.57
C GLY A 148 3.66 7.84 13.79
N PHE A 149 4.61 7.75 12.85
CA PHE A 149 4.92 6.51 12.13
C PHE A 149 5.20 5.35 13.08
N GLU A 150 5.77 5.62 14.26
CA GLU A 150 6.05 4.63 15.31
C GLU A 150 4.86 3.72 15.66
N VAL A 151 3.61 4.19 15.45
CA VAL A 151 2.39 3.41 15.69
C VAL A 151 2.33 2.11 14.91
N VAL A 152 3.07 1.99 13.80
CA VAL A 152 3.13 0.73 13.02
C VAL A 152 3.70 -0.43 13.84
N ALA A 153 4.51 -0.16 14.86
CA ALA A 153 5.01 -1.19 15.77
C ALA A 153 3.89 -1.81 16.63
N ASP A 154 2.79 -1.08 16.81
CA ASP A 154 1.63 -1.49 17.60
C ASP A 154 0.57 -2.24 16.77
N LEU A 155 0.86 -2.57 15.50
CA LEU A 155 -0.06 -3.25 14.57
C LEU A 155 0.33 -4.72 14.36
N PRO A 156 0.00 -5.65 15.29
CA PRO A 156 0.55 -7.00 15.30
C PRO A 156 0.16 -7.86 14.10
N ALA A 157 -0.93 -7.52 13.42
CA ALA A 157 -1.44 -8.25 12.25
C ALA A 157 -0.96 -7.66 10.91
N LEU A 158 -0.20 -6.56 10.91
CA LEU A 158 0.15 -5.85 9.69
C LEU A 158 1.11 -6.67 8.82
N ARG A 159 0.67 -6.98 7.59
CA ARG A 159 1.41 -7.77 6.58
C ARG A 159 1.90 -6.91 5.42
N HIS A 160 1.12 -5.91 5.03
CA HIS A 160 1.44 -5.03 3.90
C HIS A 160 1.46 -3.58 4.35
N LEU A 161 2.59 -2.91 4.15
CA LEU A 161 2.76 -1.49 4.48
C LEU A 161 3.18 -0.70 3.24
N GLY A 162 2.43 0.35 2.93
CA GLY A 162 2.74 1.33 1.90
C GLY A 162 2.95 2.71 2.51
N LEU A 163 4.10 3.31 2.26
CA LEU A 163 4.43 4.68 2.69
C LEU A 163 4.76 5.54 1.47
N TYR A 164 3.93 6.55 1.22
CA TYR A 164 4.05 7.43 0.07
C TYR A 164 4.27 8.87 0.52
N ALA A 165 5.03 9.64 -0.27
CA ALA A 165 5.28 11.06 -0.04
C ALA A 165 5.80 11.38 1.39
N SER A 166 6.46 10.42 2.03
CA SER A 166 6.83 10.49 3.44
C SER A 166 8.34 10.68 3.61
N ARG A 167 8.73 11.51 4.58
CA ARG A 167 10.13 11.69 4.99
C ARG A 167 10.33 11.05 6.35
N VAL A 168 11.08 9.96 6.38
CA VAL A 168 11.45 9.25 7.59
C VAL A 168 12.96 9.26 7.72
N ALA A 169 13.48 9.33 8.95
CA ALA A 169 14.92 9.24 9.15
C ALA A 169 15.42 7.82 8.85
N ASP A 170 14.70 6.85 9.40
CA ASP A 170 14.95 5.41 9.34
C ASP A 170 13.63 4.65 9.48
N PHE A 171 13.70 3.32 9.51
CA PHE A 171 12.57 2.42 9.72
C PHE A 171 12.65 1.67 11.05
N GLU A 172 13.17 2.28 12.12
CA GLU A 172 13.36 1.60 13.41
C GLU A 172 12.05 1.01 13.96
N ALA A 173 10.92 1.69 13.75
CA ALA A 173 9.59 1.20 14.14
C ALA A 173 9.20 -0.14 13.47
N LEU A 174 9.83 -0.52 12.36
CA LEU A 174 9.59 -1.81 11.71
C LEU A 174 10.50 -2.91 12.25
N ALA A 175 11.57 -2.59 12.98
CA ALA A 175 12.51 -3.60 13.44
C ALA A 175 11.83 -4.65 14.33
N GLY A 176 11.95 -5.92 13.96
CA GLY A 176 11.31 -7.02 14.67
C GLY A 176 9.80 -7.14 14.47
N HIS A 177 9.21 -6.40 13.53
CA HIS A 177 7.76 -6.44 13.29
C HIS A 177 7.31 -7.89 13.01
N PRO A 178 6.32 -8.42 13.75
CA PRO A 178 6.08 -9.86 13.85
C PRO A 178 5.41 -10.49 12.63
N ALA A 179 4.79 -9.69 11.76
CA ALA A 179 3.98 -10.19 10.65
C ALA A 179 4.23 -9.48 9.30
N LEU A 180 5.14 -8.50 9.25
CA LEU A 180 5.29 -7.68 8.04
C LEU A 180 5.99 -8.49 6.95
N GLU A 181 5.31 -8.63 5.81
CA GLU A 181 5.74 -9.46 4.68
C GLU A 181 6.13 -8.62 3.47
N ALA A 182 5.44 -7.49 3.26
CA ALA A 182 5.66 -6.61 2.12
C ALA A 182 5.73 -5.15 2.55
N PHE A 183 6.74 -4.44 2.04
CA PHE A 183 6.90 -3.02 2.30
C PHE A 183 7.18 -2.24 1.02
N SER A 184 6.36 -1.21 0.78
CA SER A 184 6.49 -0.28 -0.34
C SER A 184 6.76 1.13 0.17
N PHE A 185 7.79 1.78 -0.37
CA PHE A 185 8.14 3.16 -0.03
C PHE A 185 8.38 3.99 -1.29
N GLY A 186 7.72 5.14 -1.41
CA GLY A 186 7.88 5.98 -2.59
C GLY A 186 7.65 7.46 -2.39
N PHE A 187 8.17 8.26 -3.32
CA PHE A 187 8.13 9.73 -3.29
C PHE A 187 8.65 10.36 -1.98
N GLY A 188 9.51 9.63 -1.29
CA GLY A 188 9.94 9.97 0.06
C GLY A 188 11.43 10.28 0.15
N ARG A 189 11.90 10.32 1.38
CA ARG A 189 13.32 10.27 1.70
C ARG A 189 13.51 9.40 2.94
N VAL A 190 14.48 8.51 2.88
CA VAL A 190 14.98 7.71 4.00
C VAL A 190 16.51 7.81 4.01
N ARG A 191 17.14 7.71 5.17
CA ARG A 191 18.61 7.72 5.29
C ARG A 191 19.17 6.33 5.57
N ASP A 192 18.46 5.52 6.35
CA ASP A 192 18.93 4.23 6.81
C ASP A 192 17.87 3.14 6.58
N LEU A 193 18.28 2.06 5.91
CA LEU A 193 17.46 0.86 5.65
C LEU A 193 17.80 -0.30 6.58
N ALA A 194 18.87 -0.20 7.39
CA ALA A 194 19.33 -1.29 8.27
C ALA A 194 18.25 -1.89 9.16
N PRO A 195 17.24 -1.13 9.66
CA PRO A 195 16.14 -1.75 10.41
C PRO A 195 15.34 -2.81 9.64
N LEU A 196 15.25 -2.72 8.31
CA LEU A 196 14.51 -3.68 7.49
C LEU A 196 15.10 -5.09 7.54
N ALA A 197 16.42 -5.23 7.74
CA ALA A 197 17.08 -6.53 7.91
C ALA A 197 16.68 -7.24 9.21
N ARG A 198 16.06 -6.51 10.16
CA ARG A 198 15.53 -7.06 11.40
C ARG A 198 14.05 -7.41 11.31
N VAL A 199 13.42 -7.32 10.14
CA VAL A 199 12.03 -7.75 9.92
C VAL A 199 12.05 -9.22 9.48
N PRO A 200 11.69 -10.18 10.35
CA PRO A 200 11.96 -11.60 10.10
C PRO A 200 11.17 -12.22 8.95
N HIS A 201 10.02 -11.62 8.59
CA HIS A 201 9.11 -12.13 7.57
C HIS A 201 9.07 -11.30 6.29
N LEU A 202 9.94 -10.29 6.17
CA LEU A 202 9.95 -9.39 5.02
C LEU A 202 10.45 -10.12 3.77
N ARG A 203 9.56 -10.26 2.79
CA ARG A 203 9.78 -10.97 1.53
C ARG A 203 9.73 -10.08 0.30
N ALA A 204 8.96 -9.00 0.35
CA ALA A 204 8.77 -8.12 -0.80
C ALA A 204 9.13 -6.68 -0.45
N LEU A 205 9.99 -6.06 -1.27
CA LEU A 205 10.34 -4.66 -1.16
C LEU A 205 10.14 -3.92 -2.48
N ARG A 206 9.52 -2.75 -2.39
CA ARG A 206 9.38 -1.84 -3.52
C ARG A 206 9.81 -0.43 -3.13
N PHE A 207 10.77 0.12 -3.86
CA PHE A 207 11.21 1.51 -3.72
C PHE A 207 11.02 2.27 -5.04
N TRP A 208 10.22 3.33 -5.00
CA TRP A 208 9.94 4.14 -6.20
C TRP A 208 10.18 5.64 -5.95
N ARG A 209 11.02 6.27 -6.78
CA ARG A 209 11.32 7.72 -6.72
C ARG A 209 11.69 8.17 -5.30
N VAL A 210 12.65 7.49 -4.69
CA VAL A 210 13.11 7.83 -3.34
C VAL A 210 14.24 8.85 -3.47
N SER A 211 14.07 10.00 -2.83
CA SER A 211 15.02 11.09 -2.93
C SER A 211 16.36 10.71 -2.28
N ARG A 212 17.45 10.84 -3.04
CA ARG A 212 18.82 10.51 -2.61
C ARG A 212 18.99 9.03 -2.24
N PHE A 213 18.27 8.14 -2.91
CA PHE A 213 18.55 6.72 -2.87
C PHE A 213 19.79 6.45 -3.73
N GLU A 214 20.86 6.00 -3.10
CA GLU A 214 22.24 5.92 -3.61
C GLU A 214 22.87 4.57 -3.20
N ASP A 215 24.12 4.30 -3.58
CA ASP A 215 24.76 2.99 -3.38
C ASP A 215 24.85 2.57 -1.90
N GLU A 216 24.90 3.51 -0.95
CA GLU A 216 24.82 3.16 0.49
C GLU A 216 23.49 2.49 0.88
N HIS A 217 22.41 2.80 0.16
CA HIS A 217 21.13 2.13 0.36
C HIS A 217 21.15 0.75 -0.30
N ALA A 218 21.78 0.62 -1.47
CA ALA A 218 21.97 -0.67 -2.13
C ALA A 218 22.81 -1.63 -1.27
N GLU A 219 23.82 -1.12 -0.57
CA GLU A 219 24.60 -1.88 0.42
C GLU A 219 23.71 -2.49 1.51
N ALA A 220 22.78 -1.70 2.08
CA ALA A 220 21.85 -2.20 3.09
C ALA A 220 20.84 -3.22 2.55
N LEU A 221 20.47 -3.16 1.26
CA LEU A 221 19.67 -4.22 0.64
C LEU A 221 20.39 -5.58 0.64
N GLY A 222 21.73 -5.57 0.65
CA GLY A 222 22.55 -6.78 0.73
C GLY A 222 22.47 -7.54 2.05
N ASP A 223 21.82 -6.98 3.08
CA ASP A 223 21.64 -7.61 4.40
C ASP A 223 20.26 -8.30 4.55
N LEU A 224 19.39 -8.21 3.54
CA LEU A 224 18.00 -8.70 3.58
C LEU A 224 17.89 -10.18 3.23
N ALA A 225 18.25 -11.06 4.17
CA ALA A 225 18.36 -12.51 3.95
C ALA A 225 17.07 -13.25 3.52
N GLY A 226 15.90 -12.68 3.79
CA GLY A 226 14.60 -13.28 3.47
C GLY A 226 13.93 -12.71 2.22
N LEU A 227 14.59 -11.81 1.50
CA LEU A 227 13.98 -11.07 0.40
C LEU A 227 13.77 -11.98 -0.82
N GLU A 228 12.53 -12.08 -1.29
CA GLU A 228 12.10 -12.90 -2.43
C GLU A 228 11.76 -12.04 -3.65
N SER A 229 11.28 -10.82 -3.45
CA SER A 229 10.94 -9.86 -4.51
C SER A 229 11.49 -8.47 -4.21
N LEU A 230 12.18 -7.89 -5.19
CA LEU A 230 12.69 -6.52 -5.12
C LEU A 230 12.29 -5.74 -6.38
N ALA A 231 11.63 -4.61 -6.18
CA ALA A 231 11.36 -3.64 -7.23
C ALA A 231 12.02 -2.30 -6.92
N LEU A 232 12.90 -1.84 -7.80
CA LEU A 232 13.55 -0.54 -7.73
C LEU A 232 13.17 0.27 -8.97
N ALA A 233 12.44 1.35 -8.76
CA ALA A 233 11.95 2.22 -9.83
C ALA A 233 12.42 3.66 -9.63
N ASP A 234 12.92 4.28 -10.70
CA ASP A 234 13.39 5.67 -10.74
C ASP A 234 14.41 6.01 -9.62
N GLN A 235 15.44 5.18 -9.49
CA GLN A 235 16.58 5.42 -8.59
C GLN A 235 17.85 5.75 -9.38
N PRO A 236 17.94 6.94 -10.01
CA PRO A 236 18.97 7.25 -11.01
C PRO A 236 20.40 7.36 -10.44
N ARG A 237 20.56 7.28 -9.12
CA ARG A 237 21.86 7.39 -8.45
C ARG A 237 22.43 6.06 -7.96
N ILE A 238 21.67 4.97 -8.09
CA ILE A 238 22.23 3.63 -7.89
C ILE A 238 23.16 3.35 -9.06
N THR A 239 24.42 3.05 -8.77
CA THR A 239 25.43 2.69 -9.76
C THR A 239 25.85 1.23 -9.67
N ASP A 240 25.66 0.60 -8.51
CA ASP A 240 26.02 -0.80 -8.26
C ASP A 240 24.93 -1.53 -7.45
N LEU A 241 24.62 -2.76 -7.86
CA LEU A 241 23.71 -3.69 -7.18
C LEU A 241 24.39 -5.02 -6.81
N ALA A 242 25.72 -5.09 -6.87
CA ALA A 242 26.50 -6.22 -6.36
C ALA A 242 26.13 -6.65 -4.92
N PRO A 243 25.73 -5.76 -3.99
CA PRO A 243 25.28 -6.19 -2.66
C PRO A 243 24.13 -7.21 -2.66
N LEU A 244 23.28 -7.26 -3.69
CA LEU A 244 22.21 -8.25 -3.80
C LEU A 244 22.74 -9.70 -3.87
N THR A 245 24.00 -9.89 -4.27
CA THR A 245 24.66 -11.20 -4.31
C THR A 245 25.10 -11.72 -2.93
N ARG A 246 24.81 -10.98 -1.85
CA ARG A 246 25.10 -11.35 -0.46
C ARG A 246 23.94 -12.11 0.18
N ALA A 247 23.28 -11.55 1.18
CA ALA A 247 22.23 -12.23 1.93
C ALA A 247 20.98 -12.57 1.09
N PRO A 248 20.51 -11.71 0.15
CA PRO A 248 19.33 -12.02 -0.67
C PRO A 248 19.56 -13.05 -1.78
N ALA A 249 20.82 -13.35 -2.14
CA ALA A 249 21.16 -14.17 -3.31
C ALA A 249 20.43 -15.53 -3.41
N PRO A 250 20.29 -16.34 -2.32
CA PRO A 250 19.62 -17.63 -2.40
C PRO A 250 18.08 -17.54 -2.38
N THR A 251 17.50 -16.38 -2.10
CA THR A 251 16.04 -16.21 -1.93
C THR A 251 15.39 -15.34 -2.99
N LEU A 252 16.14 -14.42 -3.62
CA LEU A 252 15.60 -13.44 -4.54
C LEU A 252 15.15 -14.10 -5.85
N ARG A 253 13.84 -14.15 -6.06
CA ARG A 253 13.15 -14.80 -7.19
C ARG A 253 12.68 -13.81 -8.24
N SER A 254 12.29 -12.61 -7.82
CA SER A 254 11.75 -11.59 -8.73
C SER A 254 12.51 -10.28 -8.54
N LEU A 255 13.05 -9.74 -9.64
CA LEU A 255 13.77 -8.48 -9.67
C LEU A 255 13.21 -7.58 -10.77
N GLU A 256 12.69 -6.43 -10.36
CA GLU A 256 12.19 -5.37 -11.24
C GLU A 256 13.10 -4.15 -11.13
N LEU A 257 13.70 -3.75 -12.24
CA LEU A 257 14.56 -2.57 -12.35
C LEU A 257 13.96 -1.63 -13.39
N ASP A 258 13.41 -0.51 -12.93
CA ASP A 258 12.80 0.51 -13.78
C ASP A 258 13.52 1.86 -13.62
N GLY A 259 13.93 2.51 -14.71
CA GLY A 259 14.53 3.84 -14.66
C GLY A 259 15.85 3.93 -13.87
N LEU A 260 16.63 2.86 -13.78
CA LEU A 260 17.94 2.84 -13.10
C LEU A 260 19.07 3.33 -14.03
N HIS A 261 18.96 4.55 -14.54
CA HIS A 261 19.91 5.08 -15.53
C HIS A 261 21.36 5.23 -15.03
N GLY A 262 21.57 5.25 -13.71
CA GLY A 262 22.89 5.33 -13.10
C GLY A 262 23.62 3.98 -13.00
N LEU A 263 22.89 2.87 -13.13
CA LEU A 263 23.42 1.53 -12.98
C LEU A 263 24.50 1.31 -14.04
N ARG A 264 25.66 0.77 -13.64
CA ARG A 264 26.83 0.65 -14.53
C ARG A 264 27.10 -0.77 -15.02
N SER A 265 26.56 -1.77 -14.34
CA SER A 265 26.82 -3.18 -14.63
C SER A 265 25.64 -4.06 -14.22
N ALA A 266 25.36 -5.06 -15.05
CA ALA A 266 24.42 -6.15 -14.76
C ALA A 266 25.12 -7.42 -14.25
N ALA A 267 26.44 -7.39 -13.99
CA ALA A 267 27.23 -8.58 -13.65
C ALA A 267 26.75 -9.29 -12.37
N PHE A 268 26.12 -8.56 -11.45
CA PHE A 268 25.56 -9.11 -10.22
C PHE A 268 24.46 -10.15 -10.47
N LEU A 269 23.77 -10.11 -11.61
CA LEU A 269 22.73 -11.07 -11.97
C LEU A 269 23.25 -12.52 -12.01
N ALA A 270 24.52 -12.71 -12.39
CA ALA A 270 25.16 -14.04 -12.38
C ALA A 270 25.32 -14.63 -10.97
N GLY A 271 25.22 -13.79 -9.93
CA GLY A 271 25.28 -14.18 -8.51
C GLY A 271 23.91 -14.37 -7.86
N LEU A 272 22.81 -14.39 -8.63
CA LEU A 272 21.44 -14.58 -8.13
C LEU A 272 20.88 -15.94 -8.60
N PRO A 273 21.26 -17.05 -7.95
CA PRO A 273 20.92 -18.40 -8.41
C PRO A 273 19.44 -18.77 -8.33
N ALA A 274 18.64 -18.02 -7.54
CA ALA A 274 17.21 -18.26 -7.36
C ALA A 274 16.32 -17.36 -8.24
N LEU A 275 16.91 -16.50 -9.08
CA LEU A 275 16.17 -15.51 -9.86
C LEU A 275 15.37 -16.19 -10.98
N GLU A 276 14.05 -16.10 -10.91
CA GLU A 276 13.08 -16.70 -11.83
C GLU A 276 12.49 -15.63 -12.78
N GLU A 277 12.35 -14.40 -12.29
CA GLU A 277 11.74 -13.29 -13.00
C GLU A 277 12.66 -12.07 -12.98
N LEU A 278 12.99 -11.57 -14.17
CA LEU A 278 13.71 -10.31 -14.35
C LEU A 278 12.92 -9.42 -15.28
N LEU A 279 12.48 -8.28 -14.76
CA LEU A 279 11.88 -7.19 -15.53
C LEU A 279 12.84 -6.01 -15.51
N VAL A 280 13.22 -5.55 -16.69
CA VAL A 280 14.07 -4.35 -16.83
C VAL A 280 13.38 -3.39 -17.77
N LEU A 281 13.14 -2.19 -17.26
CA LEU A 281 12.56 -1.07 -17.97
C LEU A 281 13.55 0.10 -17.87
N ASP A 282 13.92 0.66 -19.01
CA ASP A 282 14.70 1.92 -19.10
C ASP A 282 15.91 2.05 -18.14
N SER A 283 16.70 0.98 -17.98
CA SER A 283 17.81 0.91 -17.03
C SER A 283 19.16 0.75 -17.76
N GLY A 284 20.00 1.78 -17.69
CA GLY A 284 21.08 2.04 -18.66
C GLY A 284 22.21 1.01 -18.81
N ALA A 285 22.35 0.04 -17.90
CA ALA A 285 23.40 -0.98 -17.96
C ALA A 285 22.91 -2.42 -18.12
N VAL A 286 21.60 -2.67 -18.16
CA VAL A 286 21.08 -4.01 -18.44
C VAL A 286 20.66 -4.05 -19.91
N PRO A 287 21.32 -4.87 -20.76
CA PRO A 287 20.99 -4.93 -22.18
C PRO A 287 19.52 -5.32 -22.40
N ASP A 288 18.89 -4.73 -23.42
CA ASP A 288 17.49 -4.99 -23.78
C ASP A 288 17.20 -6.49 -24.03
N THR A 289 18.23 -7.30 -24.30
CA THR A 289 18.11 -8.75 -24.51
C THR A 289 17.73 -9.55 -23.26
N LEU A 290 17.77 -8.94 -22.06
CA LEU A 290 17.36 -9.53 -20.78
C LEU A 290 15.98 -9.06 -20.30
N THR A 291 15.27 -8.23 -21.09
CA THR A 291 14.16 -7.37 -20.62
C THR A 291 12.87 -8.09 -20.26
N THR A 292 12.66 -9.32 -20.73
CA THR A 292 11.44 -10.12 -20.41
C THR A 292 11.76 -11.60 -20.47
N SER A 293 12.65 -12.07 -19.60
CA SER A 293 12.91 -13.51 -19.47
C SER A 293 12.25 -14.02 -18.20
N THR A 294 11.31 -14.97 -18.35
CA THR A 294 11.15 -16.00 -17.33
C THR A 294 12.43 -16.82 -17.40
N LEU A 295 13.35 -16.58 -16.47
CA LEU A 295 14.57 -17.36 -16.32
C LEU A 295 14.14 -18.73 -15.78
N ARG A 296 13.66 -19.61 -16.67
CA ARG A 296 13.38 -20.99 -16.27
C ARG A 296 14.72 -21.72 -16.05
N PRO A 297 14.82 -22.54 -14.99
CA PRO A 297 16.01 -23.35 -14.72
C PRO A 297 16.30 -24.38 -15.82
#